data_AF-A0A838HV70-F1
#
_entry.id   AF-A0A838HV70-F1
#
_cell.length_a   1.000
_cell.length_b   1.000
_cell.length_c   1.000
_cell.angle_alpha   90.00
_cell.angle_beta   90.00
_cell.angle_gamma   90.00
#
_symmetry.space_group_name_H-M   'P 1'
#
loop_
_entity.id
_entity.type
_entity.pdbx_description
1 polymer ?
#
loop_
_entity_poly.entity_id
_entity_poly.type
_entity_poly.pdbx_seq_one_letter_code
_entity_poly.pdbx_strand_id
1 'polypeptide(L)'
;SAGIAVDTHVKRLSRRFAFTRADDPAKIERDLMKLLPRTQWPSASLVIILHGRRVCDALRPRCADCVVEELCPSSLAAGRRDLAGQAKSMG
;
A
#
# COMPACT_ATOMS: atom_id res chain seq x y z
N SER A 1 17.49 -13.95 -10.87
CA SER A 1 17.14 -12.52 -11.02
C SER A 1 16.68 -12.00 -9.66
N ALA A 2 17.05 -10.78 -9.29
CA ALA A 2 16.51 -10.14 -8.08
C ALA A 2 15.38 -9.21 -8.50
N GLY A 3 14.19 -9.41 -7.93
CA GLY A 3 12.95 -8.70 -8.27
C GLY A 3 11.98 -8.71 -7.10
N ILE A 4 10.84 -8.06 -7.26
CA ILE A 4 9.80 -7.98 -6.23
C ILE A 4 8.67 -8.91 -6.66
N ALA A 5 8.51 -10.03 -5.95
CA ALA A 5 7.43 -10.97 -6.22
C ALA A 5 6.06 -10.29 -6.02
N VAL A 6 5.19 -10.42 -7.02
CA VAL A 6 3.84 -9.83 -7.01
C VAL A 6 2.80 -10.94 -6.89
N ASP A 7 2.28 -11.15 -5.68
CA ASP A 7 1.12 -12.00 -5.43
C ASP A 7 -0.18 -11.18 -5.36
N THR A 8 -1.28 -11.80 -4.91
CA THR A 8 -2.58 -11.13 -4.77
C THR A 8 -2.59 -10.03 -3.71
N HIS A 9 -1.79 -10.14 -2.64
CA HIS A 9 -1.66 -9.11 -1.63
C HIS A 9 -0.86 -7.92 -2.16
N VAL A 10 0.31 -8.19 -2.77
CA VAL A 10 1.15 -7.16 -3.37
C VAL A 10 0.39 -6.41 -4.46
N LYS A 11 -0.26 -7.12 -5.39
CA LYS A 11 -1.10 -6.49 -6.42
C LYS A 11 -2.17 -5.58 -5.83
N ARG A 12 -2.94 -6.06 -4.85
CA ARG A 12 -4.02 -5.28 -4.22
C ARG A 12 -3.48 -4.03 -3.53
N LEU A 13 -2.44 -4.18 -2.73
CA LEU A 13 -1.90 -3.09 -1.91
C LEU A 13 -1.15 -2.07 -2.76
N SER A 14 -0.40 -2.48 -3.78
CA SER A 14 0.24 -1.56 -4.71
C SER A 14 -0.77 -0.63 -5.39
N ARG A 15 -2.00 -1.12 -5.65
CA ARG A 15 -3.08 -0.29 -6.17
C ARG A 15 -3.73 0.58 -5.08
N ARG A 16 -4.02 0.04 -3.90
CA ARG A 16 -4.60 0.81 -2.78
C ARG A 16 -3.70 1.96 -2.31
N PHE A 17 -2.39 1.74 -2.35
CA PHE A 17 -1.37 2.73 -2.01
C PHE A 17 -0.98 3.62 -3.21
N ALA A 18 -1.62 3.44 -4.36
CA ALA A 18 -1.34 4.16 -5.59
C ALA A 18 0.13 4.10 -6.06
N PHE A 19 0.86 3.04 -5.69
CA PHE A 19 2.20 2.76 -6.23
C PHE A 19 2.17 2.42 -7.72
N THR A 20 1.02 1.94 -8.21
CA THR A 20 0.81 1.62 -9.62
C THR A 20 -0.67 1.74 -10.01
N ARG A 21 -0.91 1.98 -11.30
CA ARG A 21 -2.23 1.85 -11.93
C ARG A 21 -2.37 0.55 -12.74
N ALA A 22 -1.31 -0.26 -12.80
CA ALA A 22 -1.29 -1.49 -13.56
C ALA A 22 -2.06 -2.62 -12.85
N ASP A 23 -2.49 -3.61 -13.64
CA ASP A 23 -3.03 -4.88 -13.15
C ASP A 23 -2.14 -6.08 -13.49
N ASP A 24 -1.25 -5.92 -14.45
CA ASP A 24 -0.29 -6.94 -14.87
C ASP A 24 0.84 -7.06 -13.83
N PRO A 25 1.10 -8.27 -13.28
CA PRO A 25 2.13 -8.47 -12.26
C PRO A 25 3.53 -7.99 -12.67
N ALA A 26 3.92 -8.19 -13.94
CA ALA A 26 5.23 -7.77 -14.41
C ALA A 26 5.37 -6.24 -14.49
N LYS A 27 4.29 -5.52 -14.86
CA LYS A 27 4.25 -4.05 -14.77
C LYS A 27 4.32 -3.58 -13.31
N ILE A 28 3.57 -4.21 -12.41
CA ILE A 28 3.56 -3.87 -10.99
C ILE A 28 4.95 -4.06 -10.37
N GLU A 29 5.63 -5.17 -10.66
CA GLU A 29 7.00 -5.43 -10.20
C GLU A 29 7.95 -4.30 -10.63
N ARG A 30 7.91 -3.92 -11.92
CA ARG A 30 8.75 -2.84 -12.46
C ARG A 30 8.45 -1.49 -11.82
N ASP A 31 7.20 -1.20 -11.52
CA ASP A 31 6.84 0.06 -10.86
C ASP A 31 7.35 0.09 -9.42
N LEU A 32 7.20 -1.01 -8.67
CA LEU A 32 7.75 -1.11 -7.30
C LEU A 32 9.28 -1.02 -7.28
N MET A 33 9.96 -1.61 -8.26
CA MET A 33 11.43 -1.52 -8.40
C MET A 33 11.92 -0.09 -8.64
N LYS A 34 11.11 0.79 -9.25
CA LYS A 34 11.44 2.21 -9.43
C LYS A 34 11.24 3.03 -8.15
N LEU A 35 10.32 2.60 -7.29
CA LEU A 35 9.96 3.31 -6.05
C LEU A 35 10.89 2.96 -4.88
N LEU A 36 11.41 1.74 -4.84
CA LEU A 36 12.18 1.22 -3.71
C LEU A 36 13.67 1.07 -4.06
N PRO A 37 14.59 1.41 -3.15
CA PRO A 37 15.99 1.05 -3.27
C PRO A 37 16.18 -0.45 -3.51
N ARG A 38 17.12 -0.82 -4.39
CA ARG A 38 17.38 -2.23 -4.74
C ARG A 38 17.67 -3.13 -3.53
N THR A 39 18.27 -2.57 -2.48
CA THR A 39 18.55 -3.27 -1.21
C THR A 39 17.29 -3.70 -0.46
N GLN A 40 16.13 -3.08 -0.75
CA GLN A 40 14.85 -3.39 -0.11
C GLN A 40 13.97 -4.34 -0.91
N TRP A 41 14.30 -4.63 -2.18
CA TRP A 41 13.47 -5.49 -3.02
C TRP A 41 13.22 -6.89 -2.43
N PRO A 42 14.22 -7.57 -1.81
CA PRO A 42 13.99 -8.90 -1.25
C PRO A 42 12.95 -8.92 -0.12
N SER A 43 12.86 -7.85 0.67
CA SER A 43 11.93 -7.76 1.80
C SER A 43 10.60 -7.09 1.44
N ALA A 44 10.55 -6.28 0.37
CA ALA A 44 9.38 -5.51 -0.03
C ALA A 44 8.12 -6.37 -0.17
N SER A 45 8.19 -7.49 -0.90
CA SER A 45 7.06 -8.40 -1.08
C SER A 45 6.56 -8.92 0.27
N LEU A 46 7.46 -9.40 1.14
CA LEU A 46 7.08 -9.96 2.43
C LEU A 46 6.40 -8.92 3.32
N VAL A 47 6.93 -7.69 3.38
CA VAL A 47 6.33 -6.59 4.16
C VAL A 47 4.92 -6.28 3.67
N ILE A 48 4.73 -6.16 2.36
CA ILE A 48 3.42 -5.86 1.77
C ILE A 48 2.45 -7.03 1.99
N ILE A 49 2.90 -8.29 1.84
CA ILE A 49 2.09 -9.48 2.10
C ILE A 49 1.61 -9.50 3.56
N LEU A 50 2.53 -9.30 4.50
CA LEU A 50 2.20 -9.30 5.93
C LEU A 50 1.23 -8.17 6.28
N HIS A 51 1.42 -6.97 5.72
CA HIS A 51 0.48 -5.87 5.90
C HIS A 51 -0.89 -6.19 5.30
N GLY A 52 -0.93 -6.76 4.09
CA GLY A 52 -2.17 -7.15 3.42
C GLY A 52 -2.93 -8.27 4.13
N ARG A 53 -2.23 -9.13 4.87
CA ARG A 53 -2.85 -10.20 5.69
C ARG A 53 -3.32 -9.71 7.05
N ARG A 54 -2.56 -8.83 7.69
CA ARG A 54 -2.76 -8.45 9.11
C ARG A 54 -3.40 -7.09 9.32
N VAL A 55 -3.54 -6.26 8.30
CA VAL A 55 -4.11 -4.91 8.46
C VAL A 55 -5.02 -4.57 7.28
N CYS A 56 -4.47 -4.61 6.07
CA CYS A 56 -5.16 -4.20 4.85
C CYS A 56 -5.83 -5.41 4.16
N ASP A 57 -6.70 -6.12 4.90
CA ASP A 57 -7.48 -7.25 4.38
C ASP A 57 -8.34 -6.85 3.16
N ALA A 58 -8.65 -7.82 2.30
CA ALA A 58 -9.38 -7.59 1.06
C ALA A 58 -10.79 -7.03 1.30
N LEU A 59 -11.53 -7.55 2.29
CA LEU A 59 -12.94 -7.21 2.51
C LEU A 59 -13.10 -6.08 3.53
N ARG A 60 -12.40 -6.18 4.67
CA ARG A 60 -12.56 -5.23 5.79
C ARG A 60 -11.18 -4.77 6.29
N PRO A 61 -10.50 -3.88 5.55
CA PRO A 61 -9.21 -3.35 5.99
C PRO A 61 -9.36 -2.59 7.31
N ARG A 62 -8.47 -2.87 8.26
CA ARG A 62 -8.40 -2.20 9.55
C ARG A 62 -7.66 -0.87 9.42
N CYS A 63 -8.29 0.10 8.74
CA CYS A 63 -7.65 1.37 8.43
C CYS A 63 -7.27 2.17 9.68
N ALA A 64 -8.12 2.17 10.72
CA ALA A 64 -7.81 2.83 11.99
C ALA A 64 -6.55 2.27 12.69
N ASP A 65 -6.21 1.01 12.45
CA ASP A 65 -5.00 0.36 12.99
C ASP A 65 -3.80 0.44 12.02
N CYS A 66 -3.97 1.09 10.87
CA CYS A 66 -2.98 1.12 9.80
C CYS A 66 -1.97 2.24 10.03
N VAL A 67 -0.70 1.87 10.23
CA VAL A 67 0.41 2.81 10.45
C VAL A 67 0.66 3.79 9.30
N VAL A 68 0.11 3.53 8.12
CA VAL A 68 0.21 4.41 6.93
C VAL A 68 -1.15 4.98 6.51
N GLU A 69 -2.17 4.93 7.37
CA GLU A 69 -3.52 5.37 7.02
C GLU A 69 -3.57 6.81 6.51
N GLU A 70 -2.90 7.72 7.19
CA GLU A 70 -2.86 9.15 6.86
C GLU A 70 -2.27 9.42 5.48
N LEU A 71 -1.41 8.53 5.00
CA LEU A 71 -0.78 8.60 3.69
C LEU A 71 -1.50 7.74 2.64
N CYS A 72 -2.49 6.93 3.04
CA CYS A 72 -3.09 5.91 2.20
C CYS A 72 -4.16 6.49 1.26
N PRO A 73 -3.92 6.55 -0.07
CA PRO A 73 -4.88 7.13 -1.02
C PRO A 73 -6.24 6.43 -0.98
N SER A 74 -6.26 5.10 -0.81
CA SER A 74 -7.51 4.35 -0.70
C SER A 74 -8.29 4.62 0.59
N SER A 75 -7.63 5.00 1.69
CA SER A 75 -8.32 5.38 2.94
C SER A 75 -8.91 6.78 2.84
N LEU A 76 -8.11 7.73 2.33
CA LEU A 76 -8.50 9.12 2.12
C LEU A 76 -9.67 9.22 1.13
N ALA A 77 -9.57 8.54 -0.02
CA ALA A 77 -10.64 8.53 -1.03
C ALA A 77 -11.95 7.90 -0.52
N ALA A 78 -11.88 7.02 0.48
CA ALA A 78 -13.06 6.41 1.10
C ALA A 78 -13.63 7.26 2.25
N GLY A 79 -13.09 8.46 2.51
CA GLY A 79 -13.52 9.32 3.62
C GLY A 79 -13.24 8.75 5.01
N ARG A 80 -12.34 7.76 5.13
CA ARG A 80 -12.03 7.11 6.43
C ARG A 80 -11.14 7.98 7.32
N ARG A 81 -10.45 8.97 6.74
CA ARG A 81 -9.91 10.12 7.44
C ARG A 81 -10.12 11.38 6.60
N ASP A 82 -10.63 12.42 7.23
CA ASP A 82 -10.63 13.77 6.68
C ASP A 82 -9.39 14.52 7.19
N LEU A 83 -8.41 14.76 6.31
CA LEU A 83 -7.22 15.56 6.62
C LEU A 83 -7.56 17.05 6.75
N ALA A 84 -8.57 17.55 6.04
CA ALA A 84 -9.02 18.93 6.14
C ALA A 84 -9.76 19.19 7.47
N GLY A 85 -10.43 18.16 8.02
CA GLY A 85 -11.08 18.21 9.32
C GLY A 85 -10.12 18.19 10.52
N GLN A 86 -9.02 17.44 10.45
CA GLN A 86 -8.06 17.31 11.56
C GLN A 86 -7.21 18.56 11.80
N ALA A 87 -6.88 19.32 10.74
CA ALA A 87 -6.13 20.57 10.89
C ALA A 87 -6.88 21.63 11.73
N LYS A 88 -8.20 21.48 11.91
CA LYS A 88 -9.03 22.39 12.72
C LYS A 88 -9.12 22.04 14.21
N SER A 89 -8.68 20.86 14.65
CA SER A 89 -8.82 20.42 16.05
C SER A 89 -7.52 20.46 16.87
N MET A 90 -6.41 20.92 16.29
CA MET A 90 -5.13 21.13 16.99
C MET A 90 -4.84 22.61 17.29
N GLY A 91 -5.88 23.46 17.21
CA GLY A 91 -5.85 24.88 17.60
C GLY A 91 -6.63 25.12 18.89
#